data_AF-A0A7U6KGI0-F1
#
_entry.id   AF-A0A7U6KGI0-F1
#
_cell.length_a   1.000
_cell.length_b   1.000
_cell.length_c   1.000
_cell.angle_alpha   90.00
_cell.angle_beta   90.00
_cell.angle_gamma   90.00
#
_symmetry.space_group_name_H-M   'P 1'
#
loop_
_entity.id
_entity.type
_entity.pdbx_description
1 polymer ?
#
loop_
_entity_poly.entity_id
_entity_poly.type
_entity_poly.pdbx_seq_one_letter_code
_entity_poly.pdbx_strand_id
1 'polypeptide(L)'
;MSSKKGFLLVCIMMVFTLCACSKSESSVAKNTKSFSEAVKGQKGDRVMFNDLADFEWENAYIFIAHKTKEEMEDVIGLKSDDISEFLEDDDAFNIVFLSGDKVVANVSGSPSTLGYDIDMGMVENYRRIRKENNTCEFGVSTEDEIVTLTCLRQDSGITTGGGCEDFMPKK
;
A
#
# COMPACT_ATOMS: atom_id res chain seq x y z
N MET A 1 -53.52 -12.76 -29.29
CA MET A 1 -52.51 -11.69 -29.34
C MET A 1 -51.89 -11.49 -27.95
N SER A 2 -51.16 -12.48 -27.40
CA SER A 2 -50.67 -12.43 -26.00
C SER A 2 -49.22 -12.89 -25.76
N SER A 3 -48.42 -13.24 -26.77
CA SER A 3 -47.06 -13.78 -26.55
C SER A 3 -45.94 -12.70 -26.53
N LYS A 4 -46.18 -11.53 -27.13
CA LYS A 4 -45.13 -10.48 -27.29
C LYS A 4 -44.82 -9.72 -25.98
N LYS A 5 -45.80 -9.61 -25.08
CA LYS A 5 -45.66 -8.87 -23.80
C LYS A 5 -44.87 -9.67 -22.77
N GLY A 6 -45.01 -11.00 -22.77
CA GLY A 6 -44.23 -11.90 -21.90
C GLY A 6 -42.75 -11.96 -22.32
N PHE A 7 -42.47 -12.01 -23.62
CA PHE A 7 -41.10 -12.01 -24.14
C PHE A 7 -40.35 -10.71 -23.83
N LEU A 8 -41.02 -9.56 -23.95
CA LEU A 8 -40.44 -8.25 -23.62
C LEU A 8 -40.08 -8.13 -22.12
N LEU A 9 -40.93 -8.65 -21.24
CA LEU A 9 -40.71 -8.63 -19.78
C LEU A 9 -39.52 -9.51 -19.36
N VAL A 10 -39.34 -10.66 -20.00
CA VAL A 10 -38.18 -11.55 -19.75
C VAL A 10 -36.87 -10.89 -20.19
N CYS A 11 -36.85 -10.25 -21.36
CA CYS A 11 -35.68 -9.52 -21.83
C CYS A 11 -35.30 -8.36 -20.90
N ILE A 12 -36.28 -7.62 -20.39
CA ILE A 12 -36.04 -6.52 -19.44
C ILE A 12 -35.45 -7.05 -18.12
N MET A 13 -35.98 -8.15 -17.57
CA MET A 13 -35.41 -8.76 -16.36
C MET A 13 -33.99 -9.32 -16.57
N MET A 14 -33.69 -9.88 -17.74
CA MET A 14 -32.34 -10.34 -18.08
C MET A 14 -31.32 -9.21 -18.18
N VAL A 15 -31.74 -8.02 -18.62
CA VAL A 15 -30.90 -6.81 -18.67
C VAL A 15 -30.67 -6.23 -17.28
N PHE A 16 -31.64 -6.30 -16.37
CA PHE A 16 -31.48 -5.87 -14.98
C PHE A 16 -30.56 -6.79 -14.15
N THR A 17 -30.56 -8.10 -14.39
CA THR A 17 -29.63 -9.04 -13.72
C THR A 17 -28.20 -8.92 -14.24
N LEU A 18 -27.99 -8.54 -15.50
CA LEU A 18 -26.65 -8.30 -16.06
C LEU A 18 -26.00 -6.99 -15.57
N CYS A 19 -26.79 -6.02 -15.09
CA CYS A 19 -26.28 -4.71 -14.64
C CYS A 19 -25.92 -4.66 -13.14
N ALA A 20 -26.28 -5.68 -12.35
CA ALA A 20 -26.14 -5.67 -10.89
C ALA A 20 -24.76 -6.12 -10.35
N CYS A 21 -23.75 -6.32 -11.22
CA CYS A 21 -22.40 -6.75 -10.81
C CYS A 21 -21.31 -5.78 -11.28
N SER A 22 -21.56 -4.48 -11.28
CA SER A 22 -20.46 -3.50 -11.25
C SER A 22 -19.86 -3.54 -9.84
N LYS A 23 -18.93 -4.47 -9.59
CA LYS A 23 -18.12 -4.49 -8.36
C LYS A 23 -17.39 -3.15 -8.30
N SER A 24 -17.89 -2.21 -7.51
CA SER A 24 -17.17 -0.97 -7.27
C SER A 24 -15.95 -1.34 -6.43
N GLU A 25 -14.76 -1.31 -7.03
CA GLU A 25 -13.51 -1.45 -6.29
C GLU A 25 -13.44 -0.37 -5.20
N SER A 26 -13.05 -0.75 -3.99
CA SER A 26 -12.88 0.18 -2.87
C SER A 26 -11.79 1.21 -3.21
N SER A 27 -11.85 2.39 -2.60
CA SER A 27 -10.81 3.41 -2.76
C SER A 27 -9.44 2.89 -2.33
N VAL A 28 -9.39 2.05 -1.29
CA VAL A 28 -8.16 1.41 -0.79
C VAL A 28 -7.53 0.54 -1.88
N ALA A 29 -8.30 -0.36 -2.50
CA ALA A 29 -7.79 -1.23 -3.56
C ALA A 29 -7.25 -0.45 -4.76
N LYS A 30 -7.94 0.64 -5.15
CA LYS A 30 -7.49 1.51 -6.24
C LYS A 30 -6.17 2.21 -5.91
N ASN A 31 -6.04 2.75 -4.70
CA ASN A 31 -4.82 3.44 -4.27
C ASN A 31 -3.65 2.46 -4.12
N THR A 32 -3.87 1.28 -3.53
CA THR A 32 -2.87 0.19 -3.46
C THR A 32 -2.35 -0.17 -4.85
N LYS A 33 -3.26 -0.35 -5.82
CA LYS A 33 -2.91 -0.65 -7.19
C LYS A 33 -2.11 0.49 -7.84
N SER A 34 -2.58 1.74 -7.69
CA SER A 34 -1.93 2.93 -8.23
C SER A 34 -0.50 3.07 -7.69
N PHE A 35 -0.29 2.89 -6.38
CA PHE A 35 1.05 2.92 -5.78
C PHE A 35 1.94 1.82 -6.35
N SER A 36 1.43 0.58 -6.40
CA SER A 36 2.19 -0.56 -6.92
C SER A 36 2.57 -0.39 -8.39
N GLU A 37 1.69 0.19 -9.21
CA GLU A 37 1.97 0.52 -10.61
C GLU A 37 2.99 1.66 -10.74
N ALA A 38 2.93 2.67 -9.87
CA ALA A 38 3.91 3.76 -9.84
C ALA A 38 5.32 3.25 -9.51
N VAL A 39 5.46 2.35 -8.52
CA VAL A 39 6.75 1.74 -8.17
C VAL A 39 7.30 0.93 -9.33
N LYS A 40 6.52 -0.02 -9.87
CA LYS A 40 6.94 -0.86 -11.02
C LYS A 40 7.24 -0.05 -12.27
N GLY A 41 6.53 1.05 -12.46
CA GLY A 41 6.67 1.93 -13.61
C GLY A 41 7.85 2.88 -13.51
N GLN A 42 8.57 2.90 -12.37
CA GLN A 42 9.58 3.89 -12.13
C GLN A 42 10.77 3.73 -13.08
N LYS A 43 11.18 4.86 -13.66
CA LYS A 43 12.30 4.95 -14.61
C LYS A 43 13.22 6.08 -14.19
N GLY A 44 14.52 5.81 -14.16
CA GLY A 44 15.54 6.74 -13.69
C GLY A 44 16.19 6.25 -12.41
N ASP A 45 17.14 7.01 -11.89
CA ASP A 45 18.01 6.54 -10.81
C ASP A 45 17.47 6.87 -9.42
N ARG A 46 16.50 7.78 -9.32
CA ARG A 46 15.98 8.30 -8.05
C ARG A 46 14.49 8.63 -8.09
N VAL A 47 13.83 8.56 -6.94
CA VAL A 47 12.42 8.94 -6.76
C VAL A 47 12.14 9.43 -5.35
N MET A 48 11.23 10.39 -5.19
CA MET A 48 10.72 10.76 -3.87
C MET A 48 9.53 9.87 -3.51
N PHE A 49 9.42 9.43 -2.26
CA PHE A 49 8.29 8.58 -1.84
C PHE A 49 6.92 9.20 -2.12
N ASN A 50 6.77 10.52 -1.94
CA ASN A 50 5.53 11.24 -2.27
C ASN A 50 5.13 11.12 -3.75
N ASP A 51 6.09 11.01 -4.67
CA ASP A 51 5.80 10.95 -6.11
C ASP A 51 5.21 9.58 -6.51
N LEU A 52 5.35 8.57 -5.65
CA LEU A 52 4.80 7.22 -5.86
C LEU A 52 3.35 7.09 -5.40
N ALA A 53 2.86 8.02 -4.57
CA ALA A 53 1.55 7.95 -3.92
C ALA A 53 0.68 9.16 -4.30
N ASP A 54 0.06 9.09 -5.49
CA ASP A 54 -0.86 10.12 -6.03
C ASP A 54 -2.28 10.02 -5.42
N PHE A 55 -2.35 10.01 -4.10
CA PHE A 55 -3.60 10.04 -3.33
C PHE A 55 -3.39 10.79 -2.01
N GLU A 56 -4.48 11.11 -1.30
CA GLU A 56 -4.35 11.79 -0.02
C GLU A 56 -3.93 10.80 1.07
N TRP A 57 -2.80 11.10 1.72
CA TRP A 57 -2.22 10.35 2.82
C TRP A 57 -1.39 11.30 3.68
N GLU A 58 -1.09 10.90 4.91
CA GLU A 58 -0.34 11.69 5.90
C GLU A 58 0.81 10.87 6.47
N ASN A 59 0.57 9.58 6.75
CA ASN A 59 1.56 8.64 7.27
C ASN A 59 1.59 7.36 6.43
N ALA A 60 2.78 6.81 6.20
CA ALA A 60 2.96 5.46 5.70
C ALA A 60 3.80 4.66 6.70
N TYR A 61 3.31 3.50 7.11
CA TYR A 61 4.03 2.57 7.97
C TYR A 61 4.50 1.39 7.14
N ILE A 62 5.79 1.08 7.20
CA ILE A 62 6.42 0.03 6.40
C ILE A 62 6.98 -0.99 7.38
N PHE A 63 6.36 -2.15 7.41
CA PHE A 63 6.65 -3.26 8.32
C PHE A 63 7.47 -4.32 7.60
N ILE A 64 8.43 -4.90 8.31
CA ILE A 64 9.19 -6.06 7.83
C ILE A 64 8.30 -7.31 7.76
N ALA A 65 8.86 -8.42 7.26
CA ALA A 65 8.18 -9.71 7.18
C ALA A 65 7.62 -10.17 8.54
N HIS A 66 6.66 -11.09 8.48
CA HIS A 66 6.09 -11.79 9.64
C HIS A 66 5.36 -10.89 10.66
N LYS A 67 4.99 -9.67 10.28
CA LYS A 67 4.11 -8.83 11.11
C LYS A 67 2.66 -9.20 10.88
N THR A 68 2.03 -9.67 11.95
CA THR A 68 0.58 -9.95 11.96
C THR A 68 -0.21 -8.65 11.88
N LYS A 69 -1.47 -8.76 11.45
CA LYS A 69 -2.42 -7.65 11.45
C LYS A 69 -2.55 -7.03 12.84
N GLU A 70 -2.67 -7.84 13.89
CA GLU A 70 -2.81 -7.34 15.27
C GLU A 70 -1.59 -6.51 15.69
N GLU A 71 -0.38 -6.99 15.41
CA GLU A 71 0.85 -6.23 15.70
C GLU A 71 0.92 -4.90 14.92
N MET A 72 0.50 -4.90 13.65
CA MET A 72 0.44 -3.69 12.84
C MET A 72 -0.60 -2.70 13.37
N GLU A 73 -1.79 -3.17 13.73
CA GLU A 73 -2.86 -2.36 14.32
C GLU A 73 -2.42 -1.74 15.66
N ASP A 74 -1.70 -2.49 16.49
CA ASP A 74 -1.18 -2.01 17.77
C ASP A 74 -0.11 -0.92 17.60
N VAL A 75 0.80 -1.08 16.62
CA VAL A 75 1.81 -0.06 16.28
C VAL A 75 1.14 1.20 15.73
N ILE A 76 0.16 1.04 14.85
CA ILE A 76 -0.53 2.16 14.23
C ILE A 76 -1.45 2.88 15.23
N GLY A 77 -2.03 2.14 16.17
CA GLY A 77 -3.08 2.63 17.06
C GLY A 77 -4.47 2.70 16.40
N LEU A 78 -4.70 1.94 15.33
CA LEU A 78 -5.94 1.91 14.56
C LEU A 78 -6.30 0.47 14.18
N LYS A 79 -7.53 0.05 14.48
CA LYS A 79 -8.09 -1.20 13.97
C LYS A 79 -8.81 -0.96 12.65
N SER A 80 -8.58 -1.80 11.64
CA SER A 80 -9.19 -1.65 10.33
C SER A 80 -9.25 -2.96 9.55
N ASP A 81 -10.38 -3.23 8.89
CA ASP A 81 -10.52 -4.36 7.97
C ASP A 81 -9.66 -4.19 6.70
N ASP A 82 -9.23 -2.96 6.40
CA ASP A 82 -8.37 -2.64 5.26
C ASP A 82 -6.88 -2.91 5.51
N ILE A 83 -6.49 -3.28 6.75
CA ILE A 83 -5.13 -3.76 7.04
C ILE A 83 -5.11 -5.26 6.77
N SER A 84 -4.25 -5.67 5.83
CA SER A 84 -3.94 -7.07 5.53
C SER A 84 -2.52 -7.41 5.95
N GLU A 85 -2.29 -8.70 6.20
CA GLU A 85 -1.00 -9.27 6.56
C GLU A 85 -0.51 -10.22 5.46
N PHE A 86 0.80 -10.37 5.36
CA PHE A 86 1.45 -11.37 4.53
C PHE A 86 2.62 -11.98 5.31
N LEU A 87 2.54 -13.29 5.56
CA LEU A 87 3.42 -14.03 6.47
C LEU A 87 4.16 -15.19 5.77
N GLU A 88 3.96 -15.37 4.46
CA GLU A 88 4.45 -16.56 3.74
C GLU A 88 5.95 -16.51 3.46
N ASP A 89 6.48 -15.32 3.14
CA ASP A 89 7.85 -15.14 2.65
C ASP A 89 8.71 -14.31 3.63
N ASP A 90 10.00 -14.66 3.76
CA ASP A 90 10.96 -14.01 4.67
C ASP A 90 11.41 -12.61 4.21
N ASP A 91 11.26 -12.32 2.92
CA ASP A 91 11.52 -11.02 2.30
C ASP A 91 10.24 -10.19 2.10
N ALA A 92 9.12 -10.64 2.69
CA ALA A 92 7.87 -9.91 2.62
C ALA A 92 7.93 -8.58 3.37
N PHE A 93 7.06 -7.67 2.97
CA PHE A 93 6.81 -6.42 3.69
C PHE A 93 5.33 -6.04 3.63
N ASN A 94 4.94 -5.16 4.54
CA ASN A 94 3.60 -4.58 4.56
C ASN A 94 3.70 -3.05 4.63
N ILE A 95 2.94 -2.34 3.79
CA ILE A 95 2.83 -0.89 3.81
C ILE A 95 1.40 -0.50 4.13
N VAL A 96 1.20 0.32 5.15
CA VAL A 96 -0.11 0.88 5.51
C VAL A 96 -0.07 2.39 5.38
N PHE A 97 -0.83 2.94 4.44
CA PHE A 97 -1.01 4.38 4.27
C PHE A 97 -2.24 4.86 5.04
N LEU A 98 -2.09 5.94 5.79
CA LEU A 98 -3.15 6.57 6.58
C LEU A 98 -3.40 8.01 6.15
N SER A 99 -4.66 8.44 6.19
CA SER A 99 -5.07 9.85 6.18
C SER A 99 -5.99 10.07 7.38
N GLY A 100 -5.51 10.80 8.40
CA GLY A 100 -6.10 10.79 9.72
C GLY A 100 -6.24 9.35 10.27
N ASP A 101 -7.43 9.02 10.79
CA ASP A 101 -7.75 7.71 11.35
C ASP A 101 -8.32 6.71 10.32
N LYS A 102 -7.90 6.81 9.05
CA LYS A 102 -8.37 5.94 7.97
C LYS A 102 -7.24 5.35 7.16
N VAL A 103 -7.34 4.06 6.88
CA VAL A 103 -6.50 3.37 5.90
C VAL A 103 -6.92 3.81 4.50
N VAL A 104 -5.98 4.31 3.72
CA VAL A 104 -6.21 4.80 2.36
C VAL A 104 -5.52 3.94 1.29
N ALA A 105 -4.53 3.14 1.67
CA ALA A 105 -3.92 2.10 0.86
C ALA A 105 -3.22 1.08 1.77
N ASN A 106 -3.16 -0.18 1.36
CA ASN A 106 -2.44 -1.25 2.02
C ASN A 106 -1.76 -2.15 0.97
N VAL A 107 -0.45 -2.32 1.06
CA VAL A 107 0.35 -3.22 0.21
C VAL A 107 0.89 -4.31 1.11
N SER A 108 0.75 -5.57 0.70
CA SER A 108 1.25 -6.73 1.45
C SER A 108 1.71 -7.77 0.45
N GLY A 109 2.95 -8.24 0.60
CA GLY A 109 3.54 -9.25 -0.29
C GLY A 109 5.05 -9.27 -0.22
N SER A 110 5.64 -10.03 -1.13
CA SER A 110 7.07 -10.18 -1.34
C SER A 110 7.50 -9.60 -2.69
N PRO A 111 8.80 -9.35 -2.92
CA PRO A 111 9.31 -8.91 -4.21
C PRO A 111 8.85 -9.79 -5.37
N SER A 112 8.82 -11.11 -5.17
CA SER A 112 8.41 -12.07 -6.19
C SER A 112 6.91 -11.99 -6.56
N THR A 113 6.06 -11.60 -5.61
CA THR A 113 4.60 -11.51 -5.81
C THR A 113 4.17 -10.11 -6.26
N LEU A 114 4.88 -9.07 -5.83
CA LEU A 114 4.57 -7.67 -6.14
C LEU A 114 5.27 -7.16 -7.41
N GLY A 115 6.42 -7.74 -7.77
CA GLY A 115 7.29 -7.28 -8.85
C GLY A 115 8.15 -6.06 -8.46
N TYR A 116 8.26 -5.76 -7.17
CA TYR A 116 9.12 -4.71 -6.64
C TYR A 116 9.44 -4.93 -5.16
N ASP A 117 10.53 -4.32 -4.71
CA ASP A 117 10.98 -4.32 -3.33
C ASP A 117 11.21 -2.88 -2.83
N ILE A 118 11.16 -2.71 -1.51
CA ILE A 118 11.46 -1.44 -0.85
C ILE A 118 12.43 -1.68 0.30
N ASP A 119 13.72 -1.44 0.02
CA ASP A 119 14.80 -1.52 0.99
C ASP A 119 14.88 -0.22 1.82
N MET A 120 14.44 -0.33 3.08
CA MET A 120 14.49 0.75 4.06
C MET A 120 15.78 0.78 4.89
N GLY A 121 16.77 -0.05 4.54
CA GLY A 121 17.98 -0.28 5.32
C GLY A 121 17.71 -1.13 6.57
N MET A 122 18.61 -1.04 7.56
CA MET A 122 18.46 -1.78 8.81
C MET A 122 17.31 -1.20 9.65
N VAL A 123 16.17 -1.89 9.63
CA VAL A 123 14.96 -1.56 10.41
C VAL A 123 14.61 -2.76 11.30
N GLU A 124 14.42 -2.55 12.60
CA GLU A 124 14.15 -3.66 13.53
C GLU A 124 12.71 -4.18 13.46
N ASN A 125 11.73 -3.33 13.13
CA ASN A 125 10.31 -3.70 13.17
C ASN A 125 9.48 -3.01 12.10
N TYR A 126 9.57 -1.69 12.02
CA TYR A 126 8.89 -0.89 11.02
C TYR A 126 9.53 0.48 10.91
N ARG A 127 9.24 1.17 9.81
CA ARG A 127 9.59 2.58 9.58
C ARG A 127 8.33 3.37 9.31
N ARG A 128 8.23 4.58 9.87
CA ARG A 128 7.15 5.53 9.55
C ARG A 128 7.66 6.68 8.67
N ILE A 129 6.98 6.91 7.56
CA ILE A 129 7.17 8.07 6.69
C ILE A 129 6.01 9.05 6.90
N ARG A 130 6.31 10.33 7.08
CA ARG A 130 5.31 11.42 7.14
C ARG A 130 5.37 12.25 5.87
N LYS A 131 4.23 12.49 5.23
CA LYS A 131 4.13 13.28 3.98
C LYS A 131 4.71 14.69 4.14
N GLU A 132 4.47 15.32 5.29
CA GLU A 132 4.95 16.68 5.62
C GLU A 132 6.47 16.80 5.73
N ASN A 133 7.16 15.72 6.15
CA ASN A 133 8.60 15.70 6.38
C ASN A 133 9.34 14.87 5.31
N ASN A 134 8.75 14.72 4.12
CA ASN A 134 9.16 13.75 3.11
C ASN A 134 10.49 14.12 2.43
N THR A 135 11.59 13.87 3.13
CA THR A 135 12.96 13.87 2.61
C THR A 135 13.43 12.47 2.22
N CYS A 136 12.55 11.46 2.23
CA CYS A 136 12.91 10.07 1.98
C CYS A 136 12.96 9.84 0.46
N GLU A 137 14.15 10.13 -0.10
CA GLU A 137 14.56 9.89 -1.49
C GLU A 137 15.06 8.44 -1.61
N PHE A 138 14.64 7.76 -2.66
CA PHE A 138 15.02 6.39 -2.96
C PHE A 138 15.89 6.34 -4.20
N GLY A 139 16.94 5.53 -4.15
CA GLY A 139 17.64 5.04 -5.32
C GLY A 139 16.77 3.97 -5.98
N VAL A 140 16.78 3.94 -7.30
CA VAL A 140 15.99 2.98 -8.08
C VAL A 140 16.95 2.08 -8.83
N SER A 141 16.81 0.78 -8.64
CA SER A 141 17.48 -0.24 -9.45
C SER A 141 16.45 -1.22 -9.99
N THR A 142 16.83 -1.98 -11.01
CA THR A 142 15.99 -3.05 -11.55
C THR A 142 16.87 -4.24 -11.87
N GLU A 143 16.59 -5.36 -11.23
CA GLU A 143 17.28 -6.64 -11.42
C GLU A 143 16.21 -7.73 -11.54
N ASP A 144 16.36 -8.63 -12.52
CA ASP A 144 15.42 -9.74 -12.75
C ASP A 144 13.93 -9.33 -12.81
N GLU A 145 13.64 -8.19 -13.46
CA GLU A 145 12.30 -7.59 -13.59
C GLU A 145 11.68 -7.08 -12.26
N ILE A 146 12.43 -7.11 -11.16
CA ILE A 146 12.05 -6.55 -9.87
C ILE A 146 12.63 -5.14 -9.75
N VAL A 147 11.76 -4.15 -9.52
CA VAL A 147 12.20 -2.78 -9.21
C VAL A 147 12.48 -2.67 -7.72
N THR A 148 13.69 -2.28 -7.33
CA THR A 148 14.05 -2.08 -5.92
C THR A 148 14.21 -0.60 -5.63
N LEU A 149 13.52 -0.13 -4.60
CA LEU A 149 13.67 1.22 -4.05
C LEU A 149 14.57 1.16 -2.81
N THR A 150 15.77 1.72 -2.87
CA THR A 150 16.70 1.77 -1.73
C THR A 150 16.72 3.14 -1.09
N CYS A 151 16.38 3.25 0.19
CA CYS A 151 16.37 4.53 0.91
C CYS A 151 17.78 5.16 0.96
N LEU A 152 17.93 6.37 0.42
CA LEU A 152 19.23 7.06 0.31
C LEU A 152 19.60 7.90 1.55
N ARG A 153 18.65 8.15 2.46
CA ARG A 153 18.87 9.00 3.63
C ARG A 153 18.54 8.24 4.91
N GLN A 154 19.58 7.63 5.48
CA GLN A 154 19.56 7.08 6.83
C GLN A 154 19.98 8.19 7.78
N ASP A 155 19.05 9.02 8.25
CA ASP A 155 19.35 9.92 9.37
C ASP A 155 19.60 9.03 10.61
N SER A 156 20.89 8.86 10.89
CA SER A 156 21.44 8.08 11.99
C SER A 156 21.25 8.88 13.27
N GLY A 157 20.10 8.67 13.91
CA GLY A 157 19.91 8.89 15.34
C GLY A 157 19.38 10.27 15.77
N ILE A 158 18.63 10.19 16.88
CA ILE A 158 18.23 11.24 17.80
C ILE A 158 16.93 11.96 17.44
N THR A 159 15.92 11.62 18.24
CA THR A 159 14.70 12.36 18.54
C THR A 159 14.88 13.88 18.47
N THR A 160 14.38 14.52 17.42
CA THR A 160 13.60 15.77 17.47
C THR A 160 13.08 16.06 16.06
N GLY A 161 11.81 15.72 15.80
CA GLY A 161 10.96 16.39 14.82
C GLY A 161 11.51 16.52 13.39
N GLY A 162 11.43 15.45 12.61
CA GLY A 162 11.59 15.49 11.15
C GLY A 162 12.43 14.33 10.64
N GLY A 163 11.87 13.55 9.70
CA GLY A 163 12.57 12.44 9.03
C GLY A 163 12.22 11.06 9.58
N CYS A 164 12.07 10.10 8.65
CA CYS A 164 11.77 8.68 8.81
C CYS A 164 12.11 8.12 10.24
N GLU A 165 11.14 8.12 11.18
CA GLU A 165 11.36 7.73 12.59
C GLU A 165 11.15 6.22 12.81
N ASP A 166 12.11 5.54 13.41
CA ASP A 166 11.94 4.20 13.99
C ASP A 166 11.33 4.37 15.38
N PHE A 167 10.04 4.07 15.54
CA PHE A 167 9.37 4.14 16.84
C PHE A 167 9.34 2.74 17.48
N MET A 168 9.88 2.61 18.69
CA MET A 168 9.59 1.45 19.54
C MET A 168 8.16 1.55 20.10
N PRO A 169 7.39 0.45 20.17
CA PRO A 169 6.07 0.46 20.79
C PRO A 169 6.19 0.83 22.28
N LYS A 170 5.28 1.69 22.75
CA LYS A 170 5.18 2.00 24.18
C LYS A 170 4.71 0.76 24.93
N LYS A 171 5.51 0.32 25.90
CA LYS A 171 5.12 -0.69 26.91
C LYS A 171 3.90 -0.25 27.71
#